data_AF-A0A955YAP5-F1
#
_entry.id   AF-A0A955YAP5-F1
#
_cell.length_a   1.000
_cell.length_b   1.000
_cell.length_c   1.000
_cell.angle_alpha   90.00
_cell.angle_beta   90.00
_cell.angle_gamma   90.00
#
_symmetry.space_group_name_H-M   'P 1'
#
loop_
_entity.id
_entity.type
_entity.pdbx_description
1 polymer ?
#
loop_
_entity_poly.entity_id
_entity_poly.type
_entity_poly.pdbx_seq_one_letter_code
_entity_poly.pdbx_strand_id
1 'polypeptide(L)'
;WLLHEGRMPAGILIESGQADLMLISWMGIDRFNRSERVYRLLGCELTYERGLPEAGATLRYEIHVDGHAVHDGIRLFFFHYDCVDDQGRKVLTVRGGQAGFFTDGELEESAGVLWSPETGEHDATARLDAPAVACTKGSLTGEELQAFSRGDAHACFGPGFEKAASHVATPRIQADRMLLLHRVDVLDPRGGPWGRGYLKATWDVRPDDWFFAGHFKNDPCMPGTLMFEGCLQAMAVYLASLGYTIRRDGWRFEPVHEEPFVLSCRGQVTPKSRALTYEVFVEEVVAGPIPTIHADLLCTVDGLKAFHARRVGLRLIPAWPLDEGHPLLERAGGPADYAGPLARAGAFAFDYASLLACAQGRPTTAFGPVYARFDGPEGVARLPNPP
;
A
#
# COMPACT_ATOMS: atom_id res chain seq x y z
N TRP A 1 13.76 -7.39 5.85
CA TRP A 1 12.78 -6.29 5.90
C TRP A 1 11.65 -6.62 4.96
N LEU A 2 10.39 -6.36 5.35
CA LEU A 2 9.21 -6.62 4.53
C LEU A 2 9.09 -5.53 3.46
N LEU A 3 10.09 -5.39 2.58
CA LEU A 3 10.11 -4.38 1.53
C LEU A 3 9.33 -4.86 0.31
N HIS A 4 8.74 -3.92 -0.43
CA HIS A 4 8.13 -4.11 -1.73
C HIS A 4 8.77 -3.13 -2.71
N GLU A 5 9.45 -3.64 -3.74
CA GLU A 5 10.11 -2.80 -4.78
C GLU A 5 11.02 -1.74 -4.15
N GLY A 6 11.92 -2.22 -3.28
CA GLY A 6 12.89 -1.38 -2.56
C GLY A 6 12.30 -0.43 -1.52
N ARG A 7 10.98 -0.45 -1.28
CA ARG A 7 10.28 0.49 -0.39
C ARG A 7 9.54 -0.17 0.76
N MET A 8 9.35 0.59 1.84
CA MET A 8 8.52 0.19 2.97
C MET A 8 7.03 0.22 2.56
N PRO A 9 6.29 -0.89 2.70
CA PRO A 9 4.86 -0.92 2.39
C PRO A 9 4.05 0.09 3.22
N ALA A 10 2.93 0.52 2.68
CA ALA A 10 2.13 1.63 3.20
C ALA A 10 1.57 1.35 4.61
N GLY A 11 1.07 0.14 4.87
CA GLY A 11 0.65 -0.32 6.18
C GLY A 11 1.81 -0.47 7.16
N ILE A 12 2.95 -1.00 6.71
CA ILE A 12 4.16 -1.13 7.54
C ILE A 12 4.70 0.25 7.95
N LEU A 13 4.60 1.25 7.07
CA LEU A 13 4.96 2.62 7.39
C LEU A 13 4.12 3.14 8.56
N ILE A 14 2.79 2.98 8.51
CA ILE A 14 1.90 3.34 9.61
C ILE A 14 2.27 2.56 10.88
N GLU A 15 2.47 1.25 10.77
CA GLU A 15 2.78 0.35 11.89
C GLU A 15 4.08 0.72 12.60
N SER A 16 5.07 1.21 11.85
CA SER A 16 6.35 1.63 12.44
C SER A 16 6.26 2.89 13.32
N GLY A 17 5.11 3.58 13.29
CA GLY A 17 4.80 4.75 14.13
C GLY A 17 4.20 4.44 15.51
N GLN A 18 4.07 3.16 15.90
CA GLN A 18 3.42 2.75 17.17
C GLN A 18 4.24 3.03 18.47
N ALA A 19 5.12 4.03 18.47
CA ALA A 19 5.81 4.45 19.70
C ALA A 19 4.87 5.20 20.67
N ASP A 20 3.63 5.49 20.26
CA ASP A 20 2.54 5.96 21.12
C ASP A 20 2.26 4.98 22.27
N LEU A 21 2.34 3.66 22.01
CA LEU A 21 2.21 2.60 23.01
C LEU A 21 3.29 2.68 24.09
N MET A 22 4.53 2.96 23.70
CA MET A 22 5.64 3.13 24.63
C MET A 22 5.45 4.41 25.46
N LEU A 23 5.03 5.51 24.82
CA LEU A 23 4.78 6.78 25.49
C LEU A 23 3.65 6.66 26.53
N ILE A 24 2.52 6.05 26.18
CA ILE A 24 1.37 5.90 27.10
C ILE A 24 1.67 4.91 28.25
N SER A 25 2.45 3.86 27.97
CA SER A 25 3.02 2.95 28.99
C SER A 25 3.90 3.72 29.98
N TRP A 26 4.83 4.54 29.49
CA TRP A 26 5.69 5.40 30.31
C TRP A 26 4.90 6.40 31.16
N MET A 27 3.80 6.95 30.63
CA MET A 27 2.88 7.82 31.37
C MET A 27 2.09 7.07 32.47
N GLY A 28 2.14 5.74 32.48
CA GLY A 28 1.69 4.90 33.60
C GLY A 28 0.40 4.12 33.37
N ILE A 29 -0.09 4.01 32.12
CA ILE A 29 -1.34 3.31 31.82
C ILE A 29 -1.32 1.84 32.28
N ASP A 30 -0.16 1.20 32.27
CA ASP A 30 -0.01 -0.21 32.64
C ASP A 30 -0.38 -0.49 34.10
N ARG A 31 -0.22 0.49 35.00
CA ARG A 31 -0.64 0.38 36.41
C ARG A 31 -2.16 0.22 36.55
N PHE A 32 -2.89 0.71 35.55
CA PHE A 32 -4.35 0.67 35.51
C PHE A 32 -4.88 -0.49 34.68
N ASN A 33 -4.21 -0.86 33.58
CA ASN A 33 -4.68 -1.94 32.71
C ASN A 33 -4.34 -3.33 33.24
N ARG A 34 -3.16 -3.50 33.87
CA ARG A 34 -2.73 -4.75 34.55
C ARG A 34 -2.90 -6.04 33.72
N SER A 35 -2.81 -5.94 32.39
CA SER A 35 -3.12 -7.05 31.45
C SER A 35 -4.57 -7.56 31.48
N GLU A 36 -5.47 -6.87 32.18
CA GLU A 36 -6.93 -7.11 32.16
C GLU A 36 -7.60 -6.39 30.98
N ARG A 37 -6.87 -5.46 30.35
CA ARG A 37 -7.31 -4.66 29.20
C ARG A 37 -6.24 -4.62 28.12
N VAL A 38 -6.65 -4.75 26.87
CA VAL A 38 -5.78 -4.78 25.69
C VAL A 38 -5.95 -3.54 24.82
N TYR A 39 -4.88 -3.10 24.18
CA TYR A 39 -4.86 -1.90 23.33
C TYR A 39 -5.58 -2.14 22.01
N ARG A 40 -6.44 -1.22 21.57
CA ARG A 40 -6.92 -1.18 20.19
C ARG A 40 -6.94 0.25 19.67
N LEU A 41 -6.43 0.44 18.45
CA LEU A 41 -6.67 1.65 17.67
C LEU A 41 -8.16 1.70 17.28
N LEU A 42 -8.78 2.86 17.42
CA LEU A 42 -10.18 3.10 17.05
C LEU A 42 -10.30 3.88 15.75
N GLY A 43 -9.34 4.74 15.44
CA GLY A 43 -9.34 5.47 14.18
C GLY A 43 -8.42 6.67 14.20
N CYS A 44 -8.24 7.24 13.02
CA CYS A 44 -7.44 8.43 12.78
C CYS A 44 -7.74 8.98 11.38
N GLU A 45 -7.29 10.21 11.14
CA GLU A 45 -7.08 10.75 9.81
C GLU A 45 -5.60 10.56 9.44
N LEU A 46 -5.34 10.01 8.26
CA LEU A 46 -4.02 9.67 7.74
C LEU A 46 -3.77 10.42 6.44
N THR A 47 -2.56 10.97 6.29
CA THR A 47 -2.10 11.56 5.03
C THR A 47 -0.71 11.04 4.69
N TYR A 48 -0.58 10.38 3.54
CA TYR A 48 0.74 10.15 2.94
C TYR A 48 1.20 11.47 2.33
N GLU A 49 2.27 12.06 2.86
CA GLU A 49 2.74 13.37 2.41
C GLU A 49 3.61 13.24 1.15
N ARG A 50 4.27 12.09 0.97
CA ARG A 50 5.23 11.83 -0.10
C ARG A 50 5.36 10.33 -0.41
N GLY A 51 6.29 10.05 -1.32
CA GLY A 51 6.91 8.76 -1.62
C GLY A 51 7.02 7.82 -0.42
N LEU A 52 6.61 6.57 -0.56
CA LEU A 52 6.91 5.52 0.40
C LEU A 52 8.43 5.41 0.62
N PRO A 53 8.92 5.29 1.87
CA PRO A 53 10.35 5.29 2.18
C PRO A 53 11.13 4.19 1.48
N GLU A 54 12.32 4.53 1.00
CA GLU A 54 13.25 3.59 0.36
C GLU A 54 14.09 2.83 1.39
N ALA A 55 14.63 1.68 0.99
CA ALA A 55 15.59 0.93 1.78
C ALA A 55 16.78 1.82 2.16
N GLY A 56 17.12 1.83 3.45
CA GLY A 56 18.19 2.68 4.00
C GLY A 56 17.74 4.06 4.47
N ALA A 57 16.51 4.49 4.16
CA ALA A 57 15.95 5.72 4.72
C ALA A 57 15.81 5.62 6.25
N THR A 58 16.09 6.71 6.95
CA THR A 58 15.83 6.84 8.39
C THR A 58 14.57 7.66 8.60
N LEU A 59 13.59 7.07 9.30
CA LEU A 59 12.35 7.73 9.67
C LEU A 59 12.43 8.22 11.11
N ARG A 60 11.89 9.41 11.37
CA ARG A 60 11.74 9.98 12.71
C ARG A 60 10.29 10.32 12.97
N TYR A 61 9.76 9.78 14.06
CA TYR A 61 8.39 10.02 14.50
C TYR A 61 8.38 11.01 15.65
N GLU A 62 7.59 12.06 15.52
CA GLU A 62 7.27 13.00 16.59
C GLU A 62 5.81 12.76 16.99
N ILE A 63 5.61 12.13 18.16
CA ILE A 63 4.30 11.67 18.63
C ILE A 63 3.88 12.48 19.84
N HIS A 64 2.65 12.97 19.82
CA HIS A 64 2.05 13.78 20.87
C HIS A 64 0.77 13.09 21.37
N VAL A 65 0.64 12.96 22.69
CA VAL A 65 -0.63 12.58 23.33
C VAL A 65 -1.38 13.86 23.65
N ASP A 66 -2.49 14.08 22.94
CA ASP A 66 -3.33 15.29 23.03
C ASP A 66 -4.18 15.30 24.30
N GLY A 67 -4.51 14.12 24.81
CA GLY A 67 -5.30 13.96 26.02
C GLY A 67 -5.72 12.53 26.28
N HIS A 68 -6.48 12.33 27.35
CA HIS A 68 -7.05 11.05 27.70
C HIS A 68 -8.43 11.21 28.34
N ALA A 69 -9.24 10.17 28.27
CA ALA A 69 -10.56 10.12 28.88
C ALA A 69 -10.82 8.74 29.50
N VAL A 70 -11.78 8.71 30.44
CA VAL A 70 -12.35 7.46 30.94
C VAL A 70 -13.85 7.52 30.73
N HIS A 71 -14.41 6.54 30.04
CA HIS A 71 -15.83 6.43 29.78
C HIS A 71 -16.27 5.00 30.07
N ASP A 72 -17.21 4.82 31.01
CA ASP A 72 -17.70 3.51 31.45
C ASP A 72 -16.57 2.51 31.80
N GLY A 73 -15.48 3.01 32.37
CA GLY A 73 -14.30 2.21 32.74
C GLY A 73 -13.30 1.98 31.60
N ILE A 74 -13.69 2.22 30.34
CA ILE A 74 -12.80 2.20 29.18
C ILE A 74 -11.89 3.42 29.22
N ARG A 75 -10.59 3.18 29.04
CA ARG A 75 -9.57 4.23 29.00
C ARG A 75 -9.25 4.54 27.56
N LEU A 76 -9.42 5.79 27.19
CA LEU A 76 -9.15 6.31 25.86
C LEU A 76 -8.00 7.30 25.92
N PHE A 77 -7.20 7.35 24.86
CA PHE A 77 -6.26 8.44 24.66
C PHE A 77 -6.31 8.92 23.21
N PHE A 78 -5.96 10.19 23.06
CA PHE A 78 -6.00 10.93 21.81
C PHE A 78 -4.57 11.33 21.45
N PHE A 79 -4.21 11.22 20.19
CA PHE A 79 -2.84 11.49 19.75
C PHE A 79 -2.77 11.98 18.31
N HIS A 80 -1.64 12.58 17.99
CA HIS A 80 -1.23 12.86 16.62
C HIS A 80 0.26 12.63 16.47
N TYR A 81 0.72 12.43 15.23
CA TYR A 81 2.14 12.38 14.96
C TYR A 81 2.53 12.83 13.56
N ASP A 82 3.78 13.25 13.44
CA ASP A 82 4.47 13.51 12.18
C ASP A 82 5.60 12.50 12.01
N CYS A 83 5.70 11.90 10.82
CA CYS A 83 6.85 11.12 10.40
C CYS A 83 7.65 11.93 9.38
N VAL A 84 8.95 12.12 9.62
CA VAL A 84 9.87 12.78 8.69
C VAL A 84 11.01 11.86 8.28
N ASP A 85 11.55 12.10 7.09
CA ASP A 85 12.76 11.42 6.62
C ASP A 85 14.05 12.05 7.15
N ASP A 86 15.19 11.54 6.67
CA ASP A 86 16.53 12.01 7.01
C ASP A 86 16.77 13.48 6.63
N GLN A 87 16.08 13.97 5.60
CA GLN A 87 16.11 15.35 5.12
C GLN A 87 15.10 16.25 5.85
N GLY A 88 14.38 15.73 6.86
CA GLY A 88 13.40 16.47 7.63
C GLY A 88 12.09 16.75 6.87
N ARG A 89 11.86 16.04 5.76
CA ARG A 89 10.65 16.19 4.95
C ARG A 89 9.57 15.26 5.49
N LYS A 90 8.35 15.77 5.66
CA LYS A 90 7.20 14.96 6.10
C LYS A 90 6.91 13.83 5.12
N VAL A 91 6.69 12.62 5.61
CA VAL A 91 6.38 11.40 4.84
C VAL A 91 4.97 10.91 5.14
N LEU A 92 4.57 10.94 6.42
CA LEU A 92 3.26 10.51 6.90
C LEU A 92 2.82 11.45 8.02
N THR A 93 1.56 11.85 8.02
CA THR A 93 0.94 12.54 9.15
C THR A 93 -0.29 11.79 9.63
N VAL A 94 -0.47 11.77 10.94
CA VAL A 94 -1.65 11.22 11.61
C VAL A 94 -2.28 12.29 12.47
N ARG A 95 -3.59 12.48 12.33
CA ARG A 95 -4.39 13.46 13.06
C ARG A 95 -5.62 12.80 13.66
N GLY A 96 -6.10 13.37 14.77
CA GLY A 96 -7.31 12.87 15.45
C GLY A 96 -7.23 11.39 15.83
N GLY A 97 -6.02 10.89 16.13
CA GLY A 97 -5.78 9.52 16.52
C GLY A 97 -6.52 9.19 17.82
N GLN A 98 -7.21 8.08 17.82
CA GLN A 98 -8.02 7.59 18.93
C GLN A 98 -7.68 6.14 19.18
N ALA A 99 -7.31 5.82 20.40
CA ALA A 99 -7.08 4.46 20.83
C ALA A 99 -7.59 4.24 22.25
N GLY A 100 -7.81 2.98 22.61
CA GLY A 100 -8.34 2.63 23.92
C GLY A 100 -7.86 1.29 24.43
N PHE A 101 -8.21 1.02 25.69
CA PHE A 101 -7.89 -0.22 26.39
C PHE A 101 -9.16 -0.93 26.84
N PHE A 102 -9.35 -2.14 26.32
CA PHE A 102 -10.61 -2.86 26.37
C PHE A 102 -10.44 -4.22 27.03
N THR A 103 -11.44 -4.67 27.78
CA THR A 103 -11.56 -6.08 28.18
C THR A 103 -12.02 -6.93 26.99
N ASP A 104 -11.83 -8.25 27.08
CA ASP A 104 -12.32 -9.17 26.04
C ASP A 104 -13.85 -9.03 25.82
N GLY A 105 -14.62 -8.90 26.90
CA GLY A 105 -16.08 -8.71 26.82
C GLY A 105 -16.48 -7.41 26.11
N GLU A 106 -15.80 -6.30 26.41
CA GLU A 106 -16.05 -5.01 25.72
C GLU A 106 -15.72 -5.09 24.21
N LEU A 107 -14.76 -5.93 23.81
CA LEU A 107 -14.44 -6.15 22.39
C LEU A 107 -15.44 -7.06 21.69
N GLU A 108 -15.95 -8.09 22.38
CA GLU A 108 -16.99 -8.99 21.88
C GLU A 108 -18.33 -8.27 21.64
N GLU A 109 -18.63 -7.24 22.42
CA GLU A 109 -19.84 -6.42 22.30
C GLU A 109 -19.78 -5.36 21.18
N SER A 110 -18.67 -5.29 20.44
CA SER A 110 -18.53 -4.32 19.35
C SER A 110 -19.59 -4.53 18.26
N ALA A 111 -20.33 -3.47 17.94
CA ALA A 111 -21.26 -3.45 16.81
C ALA A 111 -20.56 -3.44 15.44
N GLY A 112 -19.22 -3.37 15.41
CA GLY A 112 -18.45 -3.16 14.20
C GLY A 112 -18.59 -1.72 13.67
N VAL A 113 -18.12 -1.51 12.45
CA VAL A 113 -18.25 -0.23 11.76
C VAL A 113 -19.71 -0.05 11.30
N LEU A 114 -20.32 1.05 11.74
CA LEU A 114 -21.68 1.47 11.38
C LEU A 114 -21.72 2.19 10.03
N TRP A 115 -21.05 1.65 9.03
CA TRP A 115 -21.04 2.15 7.66
C TRP A 115 -21.61 1.09 6.72
N SER A 116 -22.35 1.52 5.71
CA SER A 116 -22.84 0.64 4.64
C SER A 116 -22.61 1.30 3.29
N PRO A 117 -22.24 0.53 2.26
CA PRO A 117 -22.01 1.09 0.94
C PRO A 117 -23.32 1.57 0.29
N GLU A 118 -24.49 1.07 0.72
CA GLU A 118 -25.80 1.53 0.23
C GLU A 118 -26.16 2.95 0.68
N THR A 119 -25.72 3.34 1.88
CA THR A 119 -26.00 4.67 2.47
C THR A 119 -24.76 5.56 2.58
N GLY A 120 -23.59 5.03 2.23
CA GLY A 120 -22.31 5.72 2.31
C GLY A 120 -22.26 6.92 1.36
N GLU A 121 -21.69 8.01 1.85
CA GLU A 121 -21.44 9.19 1.03
C GLU A 121 -20.46 8.85 -0.10
N HIS A 122 -20.80 9.23 -1.33
CA HIS A 122 -19.90 9.16 -2.48
C HIS A 122 -20.21 10.30 -3.45
N ASP A 123 -19.20 10.76 -4.20
CA ASP A 123 -19.42 11.70 -5.30
C ASP A 123 -19.84 10.96 -6.57
N ALA A 124 -21.14 10.97 -6.87
CA ALA A 124 -21.69 10.38 -8.09
C ALA A 124 -21.19 11.07 -9.39
N THR A 125 -20.68 12.30 -9.29
CA THR A 125 -20.13 13.07 -10.40
C THR A 125 -18.63 12.90 -10.59
N ALA A 126 -17.96 12.19 -9.67
CA ALA A 126 -16.53 11.89 -9.77
C ALA A 126 -16.22 11.20 -11.10
N ARG A 127 -14.97 11.31 -11.55
CA ARG A 127 -14.58 10.77 -12.86
C ARG A 127 -14.64 9.25 -12.86
N LEU A 128 -15.10 8.65 -13.95
CA LEU A 128 -15.10 7.20 -14.13
C LEU A 128 -14.66 6.85 -15.54
N ASP A 129 -13.34 6.84 -15.75
CA ASP A 129 -12.78 6.48 -17.05
C ASP A 129 -12.95 4.98 -17.32
N ALA A 130 -13.31 4.66 -18.56
CA ALA A 130 -13.53 3.29 -19.01
C ALA A 130 -12.23 2.46 -18.96
N PRO A 131 -12.31 1.14 -18.71
CA PRO A 131 -11.16 0.26 -18.71
C PRO A 131 -10.37 0.37 -20.03
N ALA A 132 -9.03 0.37 -19.95
CA ALA A 132 -8.16 0.30 -21.11
C ALA A 132 -8.25 -1.06 -21.82
N VAL A 133 -8.53 -2.13 -21.05
CA VAL A 133 -8.82 -3.47 -21.54
C VAL A 133 -9.97 -4.04 -20.70
N ALA A 134 -10.90 -4.73 -21.35
CA ALA A 134 -11.96 -5.46 -20.65
C ALA A 134 -11.41 -6.80 -20.14
N CYS A 135 -11.09 -6.89 -18.84
CA CYS A 135 -10.79 -8.16 -18.21
C CYS A 135 -11.99 -9.10 -18.31
N THR A 136 -11.75 -10.34 -18.75
CA THR A 136 -12.81 -11.35 -18.92
C THR A 136 -13.07 -12.17 -17.66
N LYS A 137 -12.19 -12.06 -16.66
CA LYS A 137 -12.30 -12.77 -15.38
C LYS A 137 -13.13 -11.96 -14.39
N GLY A 138 -14.13 -12.60 -13.79
CA GLY A 138 -14.93 -12.04 -12.69
C GLY A 138 -14.45 -12.45 -11.29
N SER A 139 -13.39 -13.24 -11.21
CA SER A 139 -12.76 -13.75 -9.98
C SER A 139 -11.32 -14.16 -10.28
N LEU A 140 -10.46 -14.18 -9.26
CA LEU A 140 -9.06 -14.63 -9.36
C LEU A 140 -8.73 -15.62 -8.25
N THR A 141 -8.06 -16.70 -8.60
CA THR A 141 -7.51 -17.71 -7.70
C THR A 141 -6.24 -17.24 -7.02
N GLY A 142 -5.81 -17.94 -5.98
CA GLY A 142 -4.53 -17.66 -5.32
C GLY A 142 -3.32 -17.82 -6.24
N GLU A 143 -3.35 -18.79 -7.16
CA GLU A 143 -2.26 -18.98 -8.13
C GLU A 143 -2.14 -17.80 -9.10
N GLU A 144 -3.26 -17.23 -9.53
CA GLU A 144 -3.30 -16.05 -10.39
C GLU A 144 -2.81 -14.80 -9.65
N LEU A 145 -3.22 -14.61 -8.39
CA LEU A 145 -2.71 -13.53 -7.56
C LEU A 145 -1.20 -13.65 -7.30
N GLN A 146 -0.71 -14.86 -7.06
CA GLN A 146 0.73 -15.13 -6.96
C GLN A 146 1.46 -14.89 -8.29
N ALA A 147 0.82 -15.16 -9.44
CA ALA A 147 1.40 -14.81 -10.73
C ALA A 147 1.56 -13.29 -10.86
N PHE A 148 0.53 -12.53 -10.48
CA PHE A 148 0.61 -11.07 -10.47
C PHE A 148 1.67 -10.54 -9.50
N SER A 149 1.78 -11.11 -8.29
CA SER A 149 2.82 -10.73 -7.32
C SER A 149 4.24 -11.01 -7.82
N ARG A 150 4.42 -11.94 -8.77
CA ARG A 150 5.69 -12.19 -9.44
C ARG A 150 5.90 -11.34 -10.70
N GLY A 151 4.96 -10.46 -11.04
CA GLY A 151 5.02 -9.61 -12.23
C GLY A 151 4.47 -10.26 -13.51
N ASP A 152 3.77 -11.40 -13.41
CA ASP A 152 3.11 -12.03 -14.56
C ASP A 152 1.62 -11.65 -14.61
N ALA A 153 1.36 -10.44 -15.13
CA ALA A 153 0.01 -9.93 -15.28
C ALA A 153 -0.80 -10.73 -16.32
N HIS A 154 -0.16 -11.32 -17.33
CA HIS A 154 -0.88 -12.10 -18.33
C HIS A 154 -1.40 -13.42 -17.74
N ALA A 155 -0.59 -14.15 -16.97
CA ALA A 155 -1.06 -15.35 -16.29
C ALA A 155 -2.18 -15.04 -15.27
N CYS A 156 -2.09 -13.89 -14.59
CA CYS A 156 -3.13 -13.45 -13.66
C CYS A 156 -4.46 -13.11 -14.37
N PHE A 157 -4.44 -12.17 -15.34
CA PHE A 157 -5.68 -11.59 -15.89
C PHE A 157 -6.14 -12.24 -17.20
N GLY A 158 -5.26 -12.96 -17.90
CA GLY A 158 -5.59 -13.72 -19.11
C GLY A 158 -5.61 -12.88 -20.40
N PRO A 159 -6.50 -13.20 -21.35
CA PRO A 159 -6.56 -12.53 -22.65
C PRO A 159 -6.71 -11.01 -22.57
N GLY A 160 -5.99 -10.29 -23.41
CA GLY A 160 -5.91 -8.82 -23.43
C GLY A 160 -4.72 -8.24 -22.65
N PHE A 161 -4.03 -9.07 -21.86
CA PHE A 161 -2.85 -8.68 -21.08
C PHE A 161 -1.52 -9.17 -21.67
N GLU A 162 -1.52 -9.73 -22.89
CA GLU A 162 -0.35 -10.36 -23.53
C GLU A 162 0.83 -9.40 -23.63
N LYS A 163 0.57 -8.11 -23.87
CA LYS A 163 1.61 -7.09 -23.96
C LYS A 163 2.37 -6.91 -22.63
N ALA A 164 1.77 -7.22 -21.49
CA ALA A 164 2.46 -7.18 -20.21
C ALA A 164 3.53 -8.28 -20.08
N ALA A 165 3.46 -9.35 -20.87
CA ALA A 165 4.50 -10.39 -20.88
C ALA A 165 5.85 -9.91 -21.41
N SER A 166 5.90 -8.75 -22.07
CA SER A 166 7.16 -8.13 -22.50
C SER A 166 7.76 -7.16 -21.48
N HIS A 167 7.12 -6.99 -20.31
CA HIS A 167 7.64 -6.10 -19.28
C HIS A 167 8.90 -6.68 -18.66
N VAL A 168 9.83 -5.80 -18.31
CA VAL A 168 11.01 -6.16 -17.50
C VAL A 168 10.71 -5.96 -16.02
N ALA A 169 9.93 -4.94 -15.68
CA ALA A 169 9.56 -4.53 -14.34
C ALA A 169 8.06 -4.24 -14.29
N THR A 170 7.25 -5.30 -14.41
CA THR A 170 5.79 -5.21 -14.35
C THR A 170 5.31 -4.63 -13.01
N PRO A 171 4.37 -3.66 -13.00
CA PRO A 171 3.71 -3.23 -11.77
C PRO A 171 3.02 -4.42 -11.10
N ARG A 172 3.29 -4.64 -9.82
CA ARG A 172 2.84 -5.83 -9.08
C ARG A 172 2.45 -5.51 -7.65
N ILE A 173 1.71 -6.43 -7.03
CA ILE A 173 1.48 -6.46 -5.59
C ILE A 173 2.61 -7.20 -4.87
N GLN A 174 2.60 -7.10 -3.55
CA GLN A 174 3.51 -7.74 -2.61
C GLN A 174 3.47 -9.26 -2.75
N ALA A 175 4.57 -9.92 -2.38
CA ALA A 175 4.75 -11.36 -2.44
C ALA A 175 4.97 -11.99 -1.06
N ASP A 176 5.03 -13.32 -1.03
CA ASP A 176 5.34 -14.14 0.15
C ASP A 176 4.44 -13.80 1.35
N ARG A 177 5.04 -13.52 2.51
CA ARG A 177 4.33 -13.19 3.76
C ARG A 177 3.52 -11.90 3.69
N MET A 178 3.82 -11.05 2.71
CA MET A 178 3.11 -9.79 2.48
C MET A 178 2.08 -9.89 1.35
N LEU A 179 1.86 -11.06 0.73
CA LEU A 179 0.70 -11.27 -0.13
C LEU A 179 -0.53 -11.51 0.75
N LEU A 180 -1.33 -10.47 0.96
CA LEU A 180 -2.42 -10.44 1.95
C LEU A 180 -3.79 -10.79 1.34
N LEU A 181 -3.79 -11.41 0.16
CA LEU A 181 -4.98 -11.85 -0.57
C LEU A 181 -4.82 -13.33 -0.94
N HIS A 182 -5.76 -14.19 -0.53
CA HIS A 182 -5.77 -15.58 -0.99
C HIS A 182 -6.52 -15.76 -2.31
N ARG A 183 -7.56 -14.96 -2.55
CA ARG A 183 -8.38 -14.98 -3.77
C ARG A 183 -9.18 -13.70 -3.92
N VAL A 184 -9.57 -13.40 -5.15
CA VAL A 184 -10.59 -12.40 -5.48
C VAL A 184 -11.87 -13.16 -5.86
N ASP A 185 -12.89 -13.07 -5.02
CA ASP A 185 -14.18 -13.74 -5.23
C ASP A 185 -15.06 -13.00 -6.23
N VAL A 186 -14.96 -11.67 -6.27
CA VAL A 186 -15.72 -10.81 -7.19
C VAL A 186 -14.80 -9.73 -7.74
N LEU A 187 -14.82 -9.56 -9.06
CA LEU A 187 -14.19 -8.48 -9.79
C LEU A 187 -15.18 -7.98 -10.84
N ASP A 188 -15.79 -6.83 -10.61
CA ASP A 188 -16.79 -6.26 -11.51
C ASP A 188 -16.59 -4.74 -11.68
N PRO A 189 -16.11 -4.28 -12.85
CA PRO A 189 -15.93 -2.86 -13.13
C PRO A 189 -17.22 -2.02 -13.11
N ARG A 190 -18.39 -2.66 -13.07
CA ARG A 190 -19.71 -2.00 -12.99
C ARG A 190 -20.50 -2.44 -11.74
N GLY A 191 -19.85 -3.18 -10.85
CA GLY A 191 -20.45 -3.71 -9.64
C GLY A 191 -20.53 -2.68 -8.51
N GLY A 192 -20.95 -3.17 -7.34
CA GLY A 192 -21.12 -2.38 -6.14
C GLY A 192 -22.41 -1.56 -6.15
N PRO A 193 -22.86 -1.05 -5.00
CA PRO A 193 -24.12 -0.32 -4.90
C PRO A 193 -24.11 1.02 -5.65
N TRP A 194 -22.93 1.56 -5.97
CA TRP A 194 -22.80 2.78 -6.75
C TRP A 194 -22.80 2.51 -8.26
N GLY A 195 -22.62 1.25 -8.70
CA GLY A 195 -22.53 0.88 -10.11
C GLY A 195 -21.24 1.38 -10.80
N ARG A 196 -20.20 1.63 -10.01
CA ARG A 196 -18.95 2.29 -10.42
C ARG A 196 -17.72 1.39 -10.34
N GLY A 197 -17.90 0.17 -9.86
CA GLY A 197 -16.83 -0.80 -9.66
C GLY A 197 -16.85 -1.43 -8.28
N TYR A 198 -16.57 -2.72 -8.24
CA TYR A 198 -16.49 -3.49 -7.00
C TYR A 198 -15.48 -4.62 -7.11
N LEU A 199 -14.71 -4.80 -6.04
CA LEU A 199 -13.87 -5.97 -5.84
C LEU A 199 -14.09 -6.53 -4.44
N LYS A 200 -14.27 -7.85 -4.35
CA LYS A 200 -14.30 -8.61 -3.11
C LYS A 200 -13.19 -9.65 -3.11
N ALA A 201 -12.33 -9.62 -2.11
CA ALA A 201 -11.26 -10.59 -1.91
C ALA A 201 -11.35 -11.20 -0.52
N THR A 202 -10.87 -12.44 -0.39
CA THR A 202 -10.85 -13.16 0.89
C THR A 202 -9.45 -13.62 1.23
N TRP A 203 -9.14 -13.61 2.52
CA TRP A 203 -8.02 -14.31 3.14
C TRP A 203 -8.58 -15.24 4.23
N ASP A 204 -8.27 -16.53 4.11
CA ASP A 204 -8.54 -17.52 5.16
C ASP A 204 -7.50 -17.42 6.27
N VAL A 205 -7.91 -16.97 7.45
CA VAL A 205 -7.04 -16.72 8.60
C VAL A 205 -6.61 -18.05 9.20
N ARG A 206 -5.32 -18.20 9.49
CA ARG A 206 -4.77 -19.37 10.16
C ARG A 206 -4.21 -19.00 11.53
N PRO A 207 -4.42 -19.81 12.59
CA PRO A 207 -3.91 -19.50 13.92
C PRO A 207 -2.39 -19.31 14.00
N ASP A 208 -1.64 -19.84 13.04
CA ASP A 208 -0.19 -19.77 12.90
C ASP A 208 0.30 -18.73 11.87
N ASP A 209 -0.58 -17.84 11.39
CA ASP A 209 -0.18 -16.72 10.54
C ASP A 209 0.89 -15.87 11.24
N TRP A 210 1.92 -15.49 10.46
CA TRP A 210 3.21 -15.02 10.98
C TRP A 210 3.12 -13.78 11.88
N PHE A 211 2.13 -12.92 11.66
CA PHE A 211 1.97 -11.66 12.39
C PHE A 211 1.50 -11.89 13.83
N PHE A 212 0.76 -12.97 14.12
CA PHE A 212 0.28 -13.27 15.49
C PHE A 212 1.43 -13.52 16.46
N ALA A 213 2.57 -14.05 15.97
CA ALA A 213 3.74 -14.27 16.81
C ALA A 213 4.42 -12.96 17.25
N GLY A 214 4.25 -11.87 16.47
CA GLY A 214 4.88 -10.58 16.71
C GLY A 214 3.95 -9.48 17.23
N HIS A 215 2.64 -9.66 17.13
CA HIS A 215 1.66 -8.61 17.40
C HIS A 215 0.41 -9.22 18.06
N PHE A 216 0.21 -9.10 19.37
CA PHE A 216 1.18 -8.71 20.40
C PHE A 216 1.56 -9.92 21.26
N LYS A 217 2.65 -9.77 22.03
CA LYS A 217 2.97 -10.74 23.07
C LYS A 217 1.82 -10.81 24.08
N ASN A 218 1.26 -12.01 24.27
CA ASN A 218 0.11 -12.33 25.14
C ASN A 218 -1.26 -11.79 24.67
N ASP A 219 -1.32 -11.11 23.54
CA ASP A 219 -2.57 -10.59 22.94
C ASP A 219 -2.46 -10.66 21.40
N PRO A 220 -2.44 -11.87 20.82
CA PRO A 220 -2.22 -12.04 19.39
C PRO A 220 -3.41 -11.50 18.58
N CYS A 221 -3.15 -10.53 17.72
CA CYS A 221 -4.11 -10.00 16.77
C CYS A 221 -3.41 -9.54 15.48
N MET A 222 -4.11 -9.54 14.35
CA MET A 222 -3.56 -8.94 13.13
C MET A 222 -3.45 -7.42 13.32
N PRO A 223 -2.31 -6.79 12.96
CA PRO A 223 -2.24 -5.34 12.89
C PRO A 223 -3.31 -4.78 11.94
N GLY A 224 -4.07 -3.78 12.40
CA GLY A 224 -5.07 -3.11 11.55
C GLY A 224 -4.45 -2.47 10.30
N THR A 225 -3.18 -2.10 10.39
CA THR A 225 -2.36 -1.62 9.28
C THR A 225 -2.12 -2.68 8.20
N LEU A 226 -2.04 -3.97 8.55
CA LEU A 226 -2.00 -5.06 7.56
C LEU A 226 -3.38 -5.31 6.94
N MET A 227 -4.47 -5.10 7.69
CA MET A 227 -5.81 -5.13 7.09
C MET A 227 -5.93 -4.02 6.03
N PHE A 228 -5.40 -2.83 6.32
CA PHE A 228 -5.35 -1.73 5.36
C PHE A 228 -4.45 -2.05 4.15
N GLU A 229 -3.26 -2.62 4.37
CA GLU A 229 -2.36 -3.04 3.30
C GLU A 229 -3.01 -4.05 2.34
N GLY A 230 -3.79 -5.01 2.86
CA GLY A 230 -4.58 -5.93 2.02
C GLY A 230 -5.62 -5.20 1.17
N CYS A 231 -6.23 -4.13 1.68
CA CYS A 231 -7.14 -3.30 0.90
C CYS A 231 -6.40 -2.57 -0.23
N LEU A 232 -5.19 -2.05 0.02
CA LEU A 232 -4.37 -1.41 -1.03
C LEU A 232 -3.94 -2.41 -2.12
N GLN A 233 -3.64 -3.66 -1.75
CA GLN A 233 -3.41 -4.74 -2.72
C GLN A 233 -4.64 -5.01 -3.57
N ALA A 234 -5.82 -5.06 -2.95
CA ALA A 234 -7.08 -5.22 -3.67
C ALA A 234 -7.33 -4.06 -4.64
N MET A 235 -7.08 -2.82 -4.24
CA MET A 235 -7.14 -1.65 -5.12
C MET A 235 -6.15 -1.77 -6.29
N ALA A 236 -4.92 -2.23 -6.05
CA ALA A 236 -3.91 -2.44 -7.08
C ALA A 236 -4.33 -3.51 -8.09
N VAL A 237 -4.88 -4.64 -7.63
CA VAL A 237 -5.45 -5.70 -8.48
C VAL A 237 -6.61 -5.15 -9.31
N TYR A 238 -7.52 -4.38 -8.71
CA TYR A 238 -8.62 -3.76 -9.45
C TYR A 238 -8.10 -2.82 -10.55
N LEU A 239 -7.22 -1.87 -10.21
CA LEU A 239 -6.68 -0.91 -11.19
C LEU A 239 -5.89 -1.61 -12.30
N ALA A 240 -5.14 -2.67 -11.98
CA ALA A 240 -4.46 -3.51 -12.97
C ALA A 240 -5.44 -4.22 -13.89
N SER A 241 -6.52 -4.79 -13.34
CA SER A 241 -7.56 -5.50 -14.12
C SER A 241 -8.29 -4.60 -15.13
N LEU A 242 -8.28 -3.28 -14.91
CA LEU A 242 -8.78 -2.31 -15.90
C LEU A 242 -7.83 -2.15 -17.10
N GLY A 243 -6.70 -2.86 -17.12
CA GLY A 243 -5.69 -2.81 -18.18
C GLY A 243 -4.72 -1.63 -18.06
N TYR A 244 -4.79 -0.86 -16.97
CA TYR A 244 -3.96 0.35 -16.86
C TYR A 244 -2.48 0.05 -16.71
N THR A 245 -2.07 -1.13 -16.22
CA THR A 245 -0.65 -1.50 -16.11
C THR A 245 0.00 -1.89 -17.44
N ILE A 246 -0.76 -2.31 -18.46
CA ILE A 246 -0.25 -2.99 -19.67
C ILE A 246 0.81 -2.16 -20.45
N ARG A 247 0.74 -0.83 -20.37
CA ARG A 247 1.69 0.08 -21.04
C ARG A 247 2.62 0.83 -20.07
N ARG A 248 2.78 0.33 -18.85
CA ARG A 248 3.54 0.94 -17.77
C ARG A 248 4.56 -0.04 -17.20
N ASP A 249 5.46 -0.50 -18.06
CA ASP A 249 6.66 -1.22 -17.64
C ASP A 249 7.58 -0.29 -16.84
N GLY A 250 8.09 -0.75 -15.69
CA GLY A 250 8.85 0.08 -14.75
C GLY A 250 7.98 1.08 -14.00
N TRP A 251 6.76 0.69 -13.61
CA TRP A 251 5.89 1.52 -12.76
C TRP A 251 5.51 0.73 -11.51
N ARG A 252 5.12 1.43 -10.45
CA ARG A 252 4.66 0.84 -9.19
C ARG A 252 3.36 1.46 -8.72
N PHE A 253 2.68 0.75 -7.82
CA PHE A 253 1.54 1.28 -7.10
C PHE A 253 2.00 2.07 -5.88
N GLU A 254 1.31 3.16 -5.58
CA GLU A 254 1.56 3.95 -4.37
C GLU A 254 0.29 4.68 -3.93
N PRO A 255 0.06 4.90 -2.62
CA PRO A 255 -1.00 5.80 -2.16
C PRO A 255 -0.91 7.18 -2.81
N VAL A 256 -2.05 7.84 -2.97
CA VAL A 256 -2.09 9.25 -3.36
C VAL A 256 -1.52 10.10 -2.23
N HIS A 257 -0.79 11.15 -2.58
CA HIS A 257 -0.13 12.02 -1.62
C HIS A 257 -0.98 13.25 -1.33
N GLU A 258 -0.79 13.83 -0.15
CA GLU A 258 -1.38 15.11 0.28
C GLU A 258 -2.93 15.10 0.31
N GLU A 259 -3.52 13.91 0.32
CA GLU A 259 -4.96 13.68 0.44
C GLU A 259 -5.25 12.94 1.76
N PRO A 260 -5.86 13.60 2.76
CA PRO A 260 -6.22 12.96 4.01
C PRO A 260 -7.37 11.97 3.79
N PHE A 261 -7.31 10.84 4.49
CA PHE A 261 -8.41 9.88 4.56
C PHE A 261 -8.66 9.43 5.99
N VAL A 262 -9.92 9.16 6.32
CA VAL A 262 -10.32 8.71 7.66
C VAL A 262 -10.35 7.19 7.69
N LEU A 263 -9.74 6.64 8.74
CA LEU A 263 -9.67 5.22 9.05
C LEU A 263 -10.41 4.96 10.37
N SER A 264 -11.26 3.93 10.39
CA SER A 264 -12.03 3.49 11.55
C SER A 264 -11.85 2.01 11.79
N CYS A 265 -11.48 1.65 13.02
CA CYS A 265 -11.30 0.27 13.47
C CYS A 265 -12.30 -0.07 14.59
N ARG A 266 -13.09 -1.11 14.39
CA ARG A 266 -14.13 -1.58 15.32
C ARG A 266 -14.12 -3.09 15.52
N GLY A 267 -13.19 -3.81 14.89
CA GLY A 267 -13.04 -5.24 15.06
C GLY A 267 -11.57 -5.65 15.03
N GLN A 268 -11.34 -6.93 15.27
CA GLN A 268 -10.01 -7.51 15.36
C GLN A 268 -9.99 -8.87 14.68
N VAL A 269 -8.86 -9.18 14.05
CA VAL A 269 -8.57 -10.55 13.62
C VAL A 269 -7.74 -11.20 14.72
N THR A 270 -8.17 -12.35 15.20
CA THR A 270 -7.47 -13.12 16.24
C THR A 270 -7.15 -14.53 15.70
N PRO A 271 -6.35 -15.35 16.40
CA PRO A 271 -6.12 -16.73 16.01
C PRO A 271 -7.38 -17.61 15.94
N LYS A 272 -8.51 -17.15 16.49
CA LYS A 272 -9.81 -17.83 16.41
C LYS A 272 -10.62 -17.43 15.17
N SER A 273 -10.25 -16.33 14.52
CA SER A 273 -10.91 -15.85 13.32
C SER A 273 -10.71 -16.82 12.16
N ARG A 274 -11.67 -16.88 11.23
CA ARG A 274 -11.62 -17.84 10.11
C ARG A 274 -11.40 -17.18 8.77
N ALA A 275 -12.01 -16.03 8.55
CA ALA A 275 -11.92 -15.34 7.28
C ALA A 275 -11.92 -13.83 7.45
N LEU A 276 -11.07 -13.21 6.63
CA LEU A 276 -11.01 -11.78 6.41
C LEU A 276 -11.48 -11.48 5.00
N THR A 277 -12.47 -10.60 4.85
CA THR A 277 -12.99 -10.17 3.56
C THR A 277 -12.60 -8.71 3.33
N TYR A 278 -11.95 -8.43 2.21
CA TYR A 278 -11.63 -7.09 1.73
C TYR A 278 -12.60 -6.69 0.64
N GLU A 279 -13.22 -5.54 0.77
CA GLU A 279 -14.14 -4.99 -0.22
C GLU A 279 -13.68 -3.60 -0.65
N VAL A 280 -13.60 -3.39 -1.96
CA VAL A 280 -13.24 -2.13 -2.61
C VAL A 280 -14.48 -1.62 -3.33
N PHE A 281 -15.04 -0.51 -2.84
CA PHE A 281 -16.18 0.18 -3.45
C PHE A 281 -15.66 1.39 -4.22
N VAL A 282 -15.66 1.30 -5.54
CA VAL A 282 -14.97 2.28 -6.39
C VAL A 282 -15.80 3.54 -6.55
N GLU A 283 -15.20 4.69 -6.26
CA GLU A 283 -15.84 5.99 -6.46
C GLU A 283 -15.31 6.70 -7.70
N GLU A 284 -13.99 6.69 -7.90
CA GLU A 284 -13.33 7.40 -9.00
C GLU A 284 -12.27 6.53 -9.67
N VAL A 285 -12.22 6.62 -11.00
CA VAL A 285 -11.15 6.05 -11.82
C VAL A 285 -10.70 7.11 -12.81
N VAL A 286 -9.41 7.45 -12.73
CA VAL A 286 -8.73 8.36 -13.65
C VAL A 286 -7.74 7.54 -14.45
N ALA A 287 -7.94 7.40 -15.76
CA ALA A 287 -7.01 6.71 -16.65
C ALA A 287 -5.67 7.46 -16.71
N GLY A 288 -5.77 8.79 -16.93
CA GLY A 288 -4.71 9.79 -16.81
C GLY A 288 -3.35 9.47 -17.47
N PRO A 289 -2.39 10.41 -17.42
CA PRO A 289 -0.99 10.06 -17.54
C PRO A 289 -0.53 9.25 -16.32
N ILE A 290 -1.10 9.51 -15.14
CA ILE A 290 -0.93 8.78 -13.89
C ILE A 290 -2.29 8.13 -13.58
N PRO A 291 -2.47 6.82 -13.84
CA PRO A 291 -3.71 6.14 -13.49
C PRO A 291 -3.94 6.16 -11.99
N THR A 292 -5.14 6.53 -11.55
CA THR A 292 -5.50 6.67 -10.14
C THR A 292 -6.90 6.08 -9.90
N ILE A 293 -7.08 5.46 -8.75
CA ILE A 293 -8.37 4.99 -8.23
C ILE A 293 -8.59 5.58 -6.84
N HIS A 294 -9.82 6.02 -6.57
CA HIS A 294 -10.30 6.30 -5.22
C HIS A 294 -11.48 5.40 -4.87
N ALA A 295 -11.45 4.83 -3.66
CA ALA A 295 -12.44 3.87 -3.22
C ALA A 295 -12.67 3.91 -1.71
N ASP A 296 -13.86 3.47 -1.29
CA ASP A 296 -14.09 3.07 0.08
C ASP A 296 -13.64 1.63 0.29
N LEU A 297 -12.95 1.41 1.40
CA LEU A 297 -12.38 0.14 1.76
C LEU A 297 -13.09 -0.37 3.01
N LEU A 298 -13.65 -1.57 2.93
CA LEU A 298 -14.28 -2.24 4.07
C LEU A 298 -13.57 -3.58 4.29
N CYS A 299 -13.17 -3.83 5.53
CA CYS A 299 -12.66 -5.13 5.93
C CYS A 299 -13.61 -5.78 6.94
N THR A 300 -14.04 -7.00 6.64
CA THR A 300 -15.00 -7.75 7.46
C THR A 300 -14.34 -9.02 8.00
N VAL A 301 -14.42 -9.25 9.31
CA VAL A 301 -13.87 -10.42 10.00
C VAL A 301 -15.03 -11.31 10.41
N ASP A 302 -15.13 -12.51 9.83
CA ASP A 302 -16.21 -13.48 10.14
C ASP A 302 -17.63 -12.87 10.12
N GLY A 303 -17.87 -11.91 9.21
CA GLY A 303 -19.15 -11.20 9.07
C GLY A 303 -19.27 -9.89 9.84
N LEU A 304 -18.35 -9.59 10.78
CA LEU A 304 -18.30 -8.31 11.50
C LEU A 304 -17.49 -7.27 10.72
N LYS A 305 -18.08 -6.12 10.41
CA LYS A 305 -17.39 -4.98 9.78
C LYS A 305 -16.33 -4.44 10.73
N ALA A 306 -15.07 -4.79 10.54
CA ALA A 306 -14.00 -4.52 11.49
C ALA A 306 -13.24 -3.24 11.17
N PHE A 307 -13.18 -2.84 9.91
CA PHE A 307 -12.37 -1.72 9.45
C PHE A 307 -13.05 -1.01 8.29
N HIS A 308 -13.02 0.31 8.29
CA HIS A 308 -13.42 1.12 7.13
C HIS A 308 -12.42 2.26 6.91
N ALA A 309 -12.09 2.50 5.65
CA ALA A 309 -11.36 3.69 5.24
C ALA A 309 -12.11 4.39 4.10
N ARG A 310 -12.41 5.67 4.28
CA ARG A 310 -13.16 6.49 3.33
C ARG A 310 -12.24 7.01 2.24
N ARG A 311 -12.64 6.86 0.98
CA ARG A 311 -12.07 7.51 -0.21
C ARG A 311 -10.54 7.45 -0.30
N VAL A 312 -9.98 6.28 -0.08
CA VAL A 312 -8.53 6.07 -0.16
C VAL A 312 -8.10 6.13 -1.62
N GLY A 313 -7.04 6.88 -1.91
CA GLY A 313 -6.45 7.00 -3.24
C GLY A 313 -5.26 6.06 -3.44
N LEU A 314 -5.21 5.35 -4.56
CA LEU A 314 -4.05 4.59 -5.03
C LEU A 314 -3.75 4.94 -6.49
N ARG A 315 -2.48 5.11 -6.84
CA ARG A 315 -2.06 5.48 -8.19
C ARG A 315 -0.89 4.65 -8.70
N LEU A 316 -0.77 4.60 -10.03
CA LEU A 316 0.39 4.07 -10.74
C LEU A 316 1.35 5.20 -11.07
N ILE A 317 2.61 5.07 -10.65
CA ILE A 317 3.66 6.06 -10.92
C ILE A 317 4.92 5.41 -11.49
N PRO A 318 5.74 6.15 -12.24
CA PRO A 318 7.04 5.66 -12.68
C PRO A 318 7.92 5.21 -11.50
N ALA A 319 8.59 4.08 -11.70
CA ALA A 319 9.63 3.55 -10.83
C ALA A 319 10.87 3.28 -11.67
N TRP A 320 12.03 3.29 -11.04
CA TRP A 320 13.29 3.11 -11.74
C TRP A 320 14.02 1.98 -11.05
N PRO A 321 14.10 0.77 -11.64
CA PRO A 321 14.83 -0.33 -11.02
C PRO A 321 16.25 0.03 -10.59
N LEU A 322 16.93 0.96 -11.29
CA LEU A 322 18.25 1.44 -10.87
C LEU A 322 18.26 2.23 -9.55
N ASP A 323 17.14 2.85 -9.15
CA ASP A 323 17.04 3.56 -7.86
C ASP A 323 17.08 2.55 -6.69
N GLU A 324 16.76 1.27 -6.91
CA GLU A 324 16.78 0.20 -5.92
C GLU A 324 18.17 -0.48 -5.77
N GLY A 325 19.16 -0.03 -6.54
CA GLY A 325 20.45 -0.68 -6.68
C GLY A 325 20.46 -1.71 -7.82
N HIS A 326 21.63 -1.92 -8.43
CA HIS A 326 21.76 -2.85 -9.56
C HIS A 326 23.08 -3.63 -9.46
N PRO A 327 23.08 -4.97 -9.57
CA PRO A 327 24.30 -5.77 -9.44
C PRO A 327 25.43 -5.36 -10.40
N LEU A 328 25.09 -4.88 -11.60
CA LEU A 328 26.08 -4.37 -12.55
C LEU A 328 26.64 -2.97 -12.19
N LEU A 329 25.93 -2.19 -11.36
CA LEU A 329 26.44 -0.94 -10.78
C LEU A 329 27.29 -1.20 -9.53
N GLU A 330 26.93 -2.19 -8.71
CA GLU A 330 27.67 -2.58 -7.50
C GLU A 330 29.06 -3.15 -7.80
N ARG A 331 29.25 -3.72 -8.99
CA ARG A 331 30.58 -3.93 -9.57
C ARG A 331 31.18 -2.57 -9.92
N ALA A 332 31.74 -1.90 -8.90
CA ALA A 332 32.31 -0.56 -9.00
C ALA A 332 33.29 -0.47 -10.18
N GLY A 333 32.82 0.13 -11.28
CA GLY A 333 33.56 0.26 -12.53
C GLY A 333 32.96 -0.44 -13.73
N GLY A 334 31.79 -1.08 -13.67
CA GLY A 334 31.21 -1.75 -14.84
C GLY A 334 31.92 -3.07 -15.21
N PRO A 335 31.79 -3.56 -16.46
CA PRO A 335 32.52 -4.75 -16.92
C PRO A 335 34.03 -4.58 -16.72
N ALA A 336 34.78 -5.68 -16.59
CA ALA A 336 36.21 -5.67 -16.26
C ALA A 336 37.08 -4.78 -17.17
N ASP A 337 36.62 -4.50 -18.40
CA ASP A 337 37.31 -3.70 -19.42
C ASP A 337 36.84 -2.23 -19.50
N TYR A 338 35.99 -1.77 -18.58
CA TYR A 338 35.48 -0.40 -18.63
C TYR A 338 36.51 0.61 -18.12
N ALA A 339 36.93 1.50 -19.02
CA ALA A 339 38.00 2.47 -18.79
C ALA A 339 37.51 3.87 -18.35
N GLY A 340 36.23 4.04 -18.06
CA GLY A 340 35.61 5.33 -17.72
C GLY A 340 34.65 5.86 -18.80
N PRO A 341 34.12 7.09 -18.62
CA PRO A 341 33.10 7.64 -19.50
C PRO A 341 33.58 7.75 -20.95
N LEU A 342 32.75 7.32 -21.90
CA LEU A 342 33.06 7.34 -23.34
C LEU A 342 32.92 8.73 -23.97
N ALA A 343 32.04 9.57 -23.39
CA ALA A 343 31.82 10.95 -23.82
C ALA A 343 31.32 11.81 -22.66
N ARG A 344 31.30 13.14 -22.86
CA ARG A 344 30.72 14.11 -21.92
C ARG A 344 29.92 15.17 -22.66
N ALA A 345 28.81 15.60 -22.07
CA ALA A 345 28.03 16.76 -22.49
C ALA A 345 27.93 17.74 -21.32
N GLY A 346 28.83 18.75 -21.31
CA GLY A 346 29.01 19.61 -20.14
C GLY A 346 29.46 18.81 -18.92
N ALA A 347 28.72 18.91 -17.82
CA ALA A 347 29.00 18.15 -16.59
C ALA A 347 28.52 16.68 -16.66
N PHE A 348 27.65 16.34 -17.61
CA PHE A 348 27.09 14.99 -17.73
C PHE A 348 28.08 14.03 -18.39
N ALA A 349 28.25 12.84 -17.81
CA ALA A 349 29.15 11.79 -18.29
C ALA A 349 28.35 10.65 -18.90
N PHE A 350 28.70 10.26 -20.12
CA PHE A 350 28.18 9.05 -20.75
C PHE A 350 29.04 7.86 -20.31
N ASP A 351 28.74 7.39 -19.10
CA ASP A 351 29.39 6.27 -18.43
C ASP A 351 28.53 5.00 -18.44
N TYR A 352 29.05 3.92 -17.86
CA TYR A 352 28.31 2.66 -17.76
C TYR A 352 26.99 2.80 -17.01
N ALA A 353 26.92 3.67 -16.00
CA ALA A 353 25.67 3.92 -15.26
C ALA A 353 24.61 4.61 -16.14
N SER A 354 25.02 5.60 -16.94
CA SER A 354 24.14 6.22 -17.93
C SER A 354 23.65 5.23 -18.98
N LEU A 355 24.50 4.29 -19.42
CA LEU A 355 24.12 3.24 -20.38
C LEU A 355 23.09 2.28 -19.79
N LEU A 356 23.26 1.84 -18.53
CA LEU A 356 22.27 1.03 -17.84
C LEU A 356 20.96 1.80 -17.65
N ALA A 357 21.03 3.12 -17.39
CA ALA A 357 19.86 3.95 -17.21
C ALA A 357 18.99 4.05 -18.47
N CYS A 358 19.55 3.85 -19.67
CA CYS A 358 18.78 3.74 -20.91
C CYS A 358 17.75 2.60 -20.87
N ALA A 359 18.02 1.53 -20.12
CA ALA A 359 17.14 0.38 -19.98
C ALA A 359 16.25 0.46 -18.72
N GLN A 360 16.83 0.85 -17.57
CA GLN A 360 16.20 0.67 -16.25
C GLN A 360 16.21 1.92 -15.35
N GLY A 361 16.73 3.05 -15.83
CA GLY A 361 16.88 4.25 -15.02
C GLY A 361 16.02 5.43 -15.46
N ARG A 362 16.19 6.55 -14.76
CA ARG A 362 15.62 7.84 -15.17
C ARG A 362 16.20 8.26 -16.52
N PRO A 363 15.39 8.79 -17.46
CA PRO A 363 15.90 9.39 -18.69
C PRO A 363 16.94 10.49 -18.46
N THR A 364 16.87 11.24 -17.35
CA THR A 364 17.92 12.20 -16.98
C THR A 364 19.25 11.53 -16.62
N THR A 365 19.22 10.39 -15.95
CA THR A 365 20.43 9.60 -15.66
C THR A 365 21.00 8.97 -16.93
N ALA A 366 20.16 8.68 -17.93
CA ALA A 366 20.57 8.09 -19.21
C ALA A 366 21.13 9.13 -20.20
N PHE A 367 20.45 10.27 -20.35
CA PHE A 367 20.65 11.21 -21.45
C PHE A 367 20.92 12.65 -20.99
N GLY A 368 20.93 12.90 -19.68
CA GLY A 368 21.20 14.20 -19.09
C GLY A 368 19.96 15.07 -18.84
N PRO A 369 20.13 16.27 -18.25
CA PRO A 369 19.05 17.07 -17.68
C PRO A 369 18.01 17.58 -18.68
N VAL A 370 18.33 17.65 -19.97
CA VAL A 370 17.38 18.00 -21.05
C VAL A 370 16.21 17.01 -21.12
N TYR A 371 16.39 15.79 -20.61
CA TYR A 371 15.35 14.75 -20.60
C TYR A 371 14.47 14.77 -19.34
N ALA A 372 14.57 15.77 -18.45
CA ALA A 372 13.82 15.84 -17.19
C ALA A 372 12.30 15.68 -17.33
N ARG A 373 11.71 16.11 -18.46
CA ARG A 373 10.27 15.90 -18.71
C ARG A 373 9.86 14.43 -18.77
N PHE A 374 10.79 13.53 -19.11
CA PHE A 374 10.55 12.09 -19.25
C PHE A 374 10.84 11.29 -17.96
N ASP A 375 11.29 11.96 -16.88
CA ASP A 375 11.37 11.35 -15.56
C ASP A 375 9.98 11.21 -14.88
N GLY A 376 8.93 11.70 -15.55
CA GLY A 376 7.54 11.58 -15.14
C GLY A 376 6.76 10.57 -16.00
N PRO A 377 5.45 10.78 -16.20
CA PRO A 377 4.59 9.83 -16.92
C PRO A 377 4.78 9.85 -18.44
N GLU A 378 5.52 10.81 -19.00
CA GLU A 378 5.86 10.84 -20.42
C GLU A 378 6.88 9.76 -20.77
N GLY A 379 6.51 8.86 -21.68
CA GLY A 379 7.38 7.78 -22.12
C GLY A 379 8.49 8.25 -23.06
N VAL A 380 9.63 7.56 -23.01
CA VAL A 380 10.72 7.63 -24.00
C VAL A 380 11.12 6.22 -24.40
N ALA A 381 11.66 6.05 -25.61
CA ALA A 381 12.17 4.76 -26.06
C ALA A 381 13.26 4.25 -25.11
N ARG A 382 13.18 2.97 -24.73
CA ARG A 382 14.15 2.28 -23.87
C ARG A 382 15.06 1.39 -24.70
N LEU A 383 16.30 1.25 -24.24
CA LEU A 383 17.23 0.26 -24.79
C LEU A 383 17.06 -1.08 -24.06
N PRO A 384 17.37 -2.22 -24.69
CA PRO A 384 17.33 -3.51 -24.01
C PRO A 384 18.35 -3.55 -22.87
N ASN A 385 18.05 -4.35 -21.85
CA ASN A 385 19.03 -4.65 -20.81
C ASN A 385 20.22 -5.41 -21.36
N PRO A 386 21.41 -5.29 -20.72
CA PRO A 386 22.51 -6.20 -20.98
C PRO A 386 22.05 -7.66 -20.82
N PRO A 387 22.60 -8.59 -21.64
CA PRO A 387 22.26 -9.99 -21.62
C PRO A 387 22.61 -10.70 -20.31
#